data_AF-A0A919BHP9-F1
#
_entry.id   AF-A0A919BHP9-F1
#
_cell.length_a   1.000
_cell.length_b   1.000
_cell.length_c   1.000
_cell.angle_alpha   90.00
_cell.angle_beta   90.00
_cell.angle_gamma   90.00
#
_symmetry.space_group_name_H-M   'P 1'
#
loop_
_entity.id
_entity.type
_entity.pdbx_description
1 polymer ?
#
loop_
_entity_poly.entity_id
_entity_poly.type
_entity_poly.pdbx_seq_one_letter_code
_entity_poly.pdbx_strand_id
1 'polypeptide(L)' 'MSKSWGWWLLAGFAVWTFFALQWADVGCDYPEAYMAVVRFGTPEGLEFIPACAG' A
#
# COMPACT_ATOMS: atom_id res chain seq x y z
N MET A 1 2.56 10.76 -24.21
CA MET A 1 3.21 10.46 -22.92
C MET A 1 4.66 10.08 -23.17
N SER A 2 5.63 10.67 -22.47
CA SER A 2 7.04 10.27 -22.63
C SER A 2 7.28 8.92 -21.96
N LYS A 3 8.18 8.11 -22.52
CA LYS A 3 8.54 6.79 -21.99
C LYS A 3 9.02 6.88 -20.53
N SER A 4 9.76 7.93 -20.18
CA SER A 4 10.23 8.19 -18.81
C SER A 4 9.09 8.46 -17.84
N TRP A 5 8.05 9.18 -18.25
CA TRP A 5 6.89 9.45 -17.38
C TRP A 5 6.12 8.16 -17.06
N GLY A 6 5.99 7.25 -18.03
CA GLY A 6 5.40 5.93 -17.80
C GLY A 6 6.18 5.10 -16.78
N TRP A 7 7.51 5.13 -16.84
CA TRP A 7 8.36 4.42 -15.87
C TRP A 7 8.24 4.96 -14.45
N TRP A 8 8.12 6.28 -14.27
CA TRP A 8 7.89 6.87 -12.95
C TRP A 8 6.57 6.43 -12.34
N LEU A 9 5.49 6.41 -13.14
CA LEU A 9 4.19 5.94 -12.67
C LEU A 9 4.21 4.45 -12.33
N LEU A 10 4.88 3.63 -13.14
CA LEU A 10 5.03 2.20 -12.86
C LEU A 10 5.86 1.95 -11.60
N ALA A 11 6.96 2.67 -11.42
CA ALA A 11 7.78 2.56 -10.23
C ALA A 11 7.00 2.99 -8.99
N GLY A 12 6.28 4.12 -9.05
CA GLY A 12 5.42 4.58 -7.97
C GLY A 12 4.32 3.58 -7.63
N PHE A 13 3.67 3.01 -8.66
CA PHE A 13 2.65 1.98 -8.49
C PHE A 13 3.23 0.71 -7.86
N ALA A 14 4.39 0.24 -8.32
CA ALA A 14 5.04 -0.94 -7.76
C ALA A 14 5.43 -0.76 -6.28
N VAL A 15 5.96 0.41 -5.92
CA VAL A 15 6.29 0.74 -4.52
C VAL A 15 5.02 0.80 -3.68
N TRP A 16 3.95 1.42 -4.19
CA TRP A 16 2.68 1.49 -3.49
C TRP A 16 2.07 0.10 -3.28
N THR A 17 2.06 -0.75 -4.31
CA THR A 17 1.61 -2.14 -4.22
C THR A 17 2.45 -2.94 -3.22
N PHE A 18 3.77 -2.76 -3.20
CA PHE A 18 4.64 -3.45 -2.25
C PHE A 18 4.22 -3.21 -0.80
N PHE A 19 3.94 -1.96 -0.42
CA PHE A 19 3.45 -1.64 0.92
C PHE A 19 2.03 -2.14 1.15
N ALA A 20 1.14 -2.08 0.15
CA ALA A 20 -0.21 -2.61 0.27
C ALA A 20 -0.21 -4.13 0.53
N LEU A 21 0.74 -4.88 -0.04
CA LEU A 21 0.89 -6.30 0.26
C LEU A 21 1.26 -6.55 1.72
N GLN A 22 2.11 -5.70 2.31
CA GLN A 22 2.45 -5.83 3.73
C GLN A 22 1.22 -5.60 4.63
N TRP A 23 0.34 -4.68 4.24
CA TRP A 23 -0.95 -4.48 4.90
C TRP A 23 -1.89 -5.67 4.72
N ALA A 24 -1.89 -6.29 3.53
CA ALA A 24 -2.67 -7.50 3.30
C ALA A 24 -2.16 -8.69 4.12
N ASP A 25 -0.83 -8.84 4.28
CA ASP A 25 -0.21 -9.90 5.08
C ASP A 25 -0.57 -9.81 6.57
N VAL A 26 -0.86 -8.62 7.09
CA VAL A 26 -1.34 -8.42 8.47
C VAL A 26 -2.86 -8.51 8.62
N GLY A 27 -3.58 -8.80 7.52
CA GLY A 27 -5.00 -9.14 7.53
C GLY A 27 -5.96 -8.09 6.96
N CYS A 28 -5.49 -7.01 6.33
CA CYS A 28 -6.36 -6.09 5.59
C CYS A 28 -6.87 -6.74 4.29
N ASP A 29 -8.10 -6.41 3.90
CA ASP A 29 -8.55 -6.61 2.52
C ASP A 29 -7.72 -5.75 1.55
N TYR A 30 -7.45 -6.24 0.34
CA TYR A 30 -6.67 -5.50 -0.67
C TYR A 30 -7.11 -4.04 -0.87
N PRO A 31 -8.40 -3.69 -1.06
CA PRO A 31 -8.82 -2.29 -1.18
C PRO A 31 -8.48 -1.44 0.06
N GLU A 32 -8.63 -2.00 1.25
CA GLU A 32 -8.31 -1.33 2.52
C GLU A 32 -6.80 -1.16 2.66
N ALA A 33 -6.02 -2.17 2.28
CA ALA A 33 -4.57 -2.15 2.29
C ALA A 33 -3.99 -1.03 1.42
N TYR A 34 -4.51 -0.82 0.20
CA TYR A 34 -4.09 0.31 -0.63
C TYR A 34 -4.41 1.66 0.03
N MET A 35 -5.56 1.78 0.68
CA MET A 35 -5.92 2.99 1.43
C MET A 35 -5.08 3.17 2.70
N ALA A 36 -4.72 2.07 3.36
CA ALA A 36 -3.89 2.07 4.56
C ALA A 36 -2.49 2.61 4.26
N VAL A 37 -1.91 2.28 3.10
CA VAL A 37 -0.62 2.87 2.69
C VAL A 37 -0.69 4.38 2.58
N VAL A 38 -1.79 4.91 2.03
CA VAL A 38 -1.97 6.37 1.87
C VAL A 38 -2.21 7.05 3.21
N ARG A 39 -2.96 6.42 4.11
CA ARG A 39 -3.37 7.01 5.39
C ARG A 39 -2.32 6.87 6.49
N PHE A 40 -1.62 5.74 6.53
CA PHE A 40 -0.76 5.33 7.63
C PHE A 40 0.68 5.01 7.19
N GLY A 41 0.93 4.84 5.89
CA GLY A 41 2.26 4.52 5.38
C GLY A 41 2.57 3.03 5.47
N THR A 42 3.64 2.66 6.16
CA THR A 42 4.10 1.27 6.30
C THR A 42 3.52 0.63 7.56
N PRO A 43 3.19 -0.67 7.54
CA PRO A 43 2.78 -1.36 8.75
C PRO A 43 3.98 -1.50 9.70
N GLU A 44 3.97 -0.77 10.81
CA GLU A 44 4.97 -0.92 11.87
C GLU A 44 4.44 -1.91 12.94
N GLY A 45 4.94 -3.15 12.91
CA GLY A 45 4.67 -4.16 13.94
C GLY A 45 3.33 -4.92 13.80
N LEU A 46 3.12 -5.89 14.71
CA LEU A 46 1.90 -6.71 14.84
C LEU A 46 0.83 -6.01 15.69
N GLU A 47 0.84 -4.68 15.74
CA GLU A 47 -0.14 -3.94 16.53
C GLU A 47 -1.50 -3.97 15.83
N PHE A 48 -2.59 -4.09 16.60
CA PHE A 48 -3.94 -4.16 16.06
C PHE A 48 -4.22 -2.92 15.22
N ILE A 49 -4.38 -3.07 13.90
CA ILE A 49 -4.40 -1.89 13.03
C ILE A 49 -5.83 -1.42 12.75
N PRO A 50 -6.24 -0.24 13.24
CA PRO A 50 -7.54 0.35 12.91
C PRO A 50 -7.72 0.62 11.40
N ALA A 51 -6.65 0.49 10.60
CA ALA A 51 -6.70 0.61 9.15
C ALA A 51 -7.49 -0.52 8.47
N CYS A 52 -7.60 -1.69 9.10
CA CYS A 52 -8.27 -2.89 8.58
C CYS A 52 -9.61 -3.17 9.28
N ALA A 53 -10.16 -2.19 10.00
CA ALA A 53 -11.35 -2.34 10.83
C ALA A 53 -12.66 -1.87 10.17
N GLY A 54 -12.62 -1.45 8.91
CA GLY A 54 -13.77 -0.88 8.17
C GLY A 54 -13.98 0.60 8.41
#